data_AF-A0A734TJ13-F1
#
_entry.id   AF-A0A734TJ13-F1
#
_cell.length_a   1.000
_cell.length_b   1.000
_cell.length_c   1.000
_cell.angle_alpha   90.00
_cell.angle_beta   90.00
_cell.angle_gamma   90.00
#
_symmetry.space_group_name_H-M   'P 1'
#
loop_
_entity.id
_entity.type
_entity.pdbx_description
1 polymer ?
#
loop_
_entity_poly.entity_id
_entity_poly.type
_entity_poly.pdbx_seq_one_letter_code
_entity_poly.pdbx_strand_id
1 'polypeptide(L)' 'MLSTSTFLALAMQCAASVHPDTTHEVARVESGFNPYAIAEIIPKVKRKPGDKGVVSYFPESKEAALKIVKNIELR' A
#
# COMPACT_ATOMS: atom_id res chain seq x y z
N MET A 1 4.06 3.28 11.89
CA MET A 1 4.83 3.16 10.63
C MET A 1 5.98 2.20 10.86
N LEU A 2 6.39 1.46 9.83
CA LEU A 2 7.53 0.55 9.92
C LEU A 2 8.83 1.37 9.97
N SER A 3 9.79 0.98 10.81
CA SER A 3 11.12 1.62 10.76
C SER A 3 11.87 1.17 9.51
N THR A 4 12.76 2.03 8.99
CA THR A 4 13.63 1.69 7.85
C THR A 4 14.43 0.41 8.09
N SER A 5 14.95 0.20 9.30
CA SER A 5 15.70 -1.00 9.67
C SER A 5 14.85 -2.27 9.62
N THR A 6 13.61 -2.21 10.14
CA THR A 6 12.66 -3.33 10.10
C THR A 6 12.28 -3.65 8.66
N PHE A 7 12.03 -2.61 7.84
CA PHE A 7 11.71 -2.77 6.44
C PHE A 7 12.86 -3.44 5.66
N LEU A 8 14.10 -2.95 5.82
CA LEU A 8 15.27 -3.50 5.12
C LEU A 8 15.55 -4.95 5.53
N ALA A 9 15.38 -5.31 6.81
CA ALA A 9 15.51 -6.69 7.25
C ALA A 9 14.49 -7.61 6.55
N LEU A 10 13.24 -7.16 6.40
CA LEU A 10 12.22 -7.89 5.67
C LEU A 10 12.53 -7.97 4.16
N ALA A 11 13.02 -6.88 3.57
CA ALA A 11 13.41 -6.82 2.17
C ALA A 11 14.56 -7.81 1.86
N MET A 12 15.55 -7.94 2.74
CA MET A 12 16.64 -8.92 2.58
C MET A 12 16.13 -10.37 2.63
N GLN A 13 15.03 -10.64 3.36
CA GLN A 13 14.46 -11.99 3.48
C GLN A 13 13.48 -12.32 2.33
N CYS A 14 12.70 -11.35 1.87
CA CYS A 14 11.60 -11.58 0.93
C CYS A 14 11.92 -11.12 -0.51
N ALA A 15 12.90 -10.25 -0.69
CA ALA A 15 13.23 -9.61 -1.97
C ALA A 15 14.75 -9.42 -2.14
N ALA A 16 15.54 -10.44 -1.76
CA ALA A 16 17.00 -10.39 -1.75
C ALA A 16 17.64 -10.02 -3.11
N SER A 17 16.93 -10.23 -4.23
CA SER A 17 17.37 -9.88 -5.57
C SER A 17 17.16 -8.40 -5.95
N VAL A 18 16.50 -7.61 -5.10
CA VAL A 18 16.22 -6.19 -5.34
C VAL A 18 17.17 -5.34 -4.51
N HIS A 19 17.77 -4.32 -5.12
CA HIS A 19 18.69 -3.42 -4.42
C HIS A 19 17.97 -2.73 -3.23
N PRO A 20 18.60 -2.66 -2.04
CA PRO A 20 17.99 -2.05 -0.86
C PRO A 20 17.41 -0.66 -1.11
N ASP A 21 18.15 0.21 -1.81
CA ASP A 21 17.68 1.57 -2.15
C ASP A 21 16.40 1.55 -2.98
N THR A 22 16.29 0.62 -3.94
CA THR A 22 15.07 0.47 -4.74
C THR A 22 13.90 0.05 -3.87
N THR A 23 14.07 -0.95 -3.00
CA THR A 23 12.99 -1.37 -2.10
C THR A 23 12.56 -0.24 -1.16
N HIS A 24 13.53 0.54 -0.68
CA HIS A 24 13.32 1.66 0.24
C HIS A 24 12.55 2.80 -0.41
N GLU A 25 12.96 3.24 -1.61
CA GLU A 25 12.26 4.31 -2.33
C GLU A 25 10.84 3.89 -2.73
N VAL A 26 10.65 2.66 -3.18
CA VAL A 26 9.31 2.13 -3.51
C VAL A 26 8.42 2.12 -2.27
N ALA A 27 8.89 1.59 -1.14
CA ALA A 27 8.09 1.55 0.08
C ALA A 27 7.77 2.96 0.61
N ARG A 28 8.70 3.91 0.51
CA ARG A 28 8.49 5.32 0.87
C ARG A 28 7.42 5.96 -0.01
N VAL A 29 7.53 5.84 -1.34
CA VAL A 29 6.63 6.51 -2.28
C VAL A 29 5.23 5.90 -2.29
N GLU A 30 5.14 4.57 -2.27
CA GLU A 30 3.85 3.88 -2.45
C GLU A 30 3.05 3.76 -1.15
N SER A 31 3.73 3.60 0.00
CA SER A 31 3.07 3.34 1.29
C SER A 31 3.46 4.32 2.40
N GLY A 32 4.51 5.12 2.21
CA GLY A 32 5.11 5.90 3.30
C GLY A 32 5.67 5.04 4.43
N PHE A 33 5.94 3.75 4.22
CA PHE A 33 6.17 2.76 5.28
C PHE A 33 4.97 2.52 6.20
N ASN A 34 3.75 2.80 5.75
CA ASN A 34 2.55 2.38 6.44
C ASN A 34 2.27 0.90 6.12
N PRO A 35 2.36 -0.03 7.09
CA PRO A 35 2.10 -1.45 6.85
C PRO A 35 0.63 -1.75 6.53
N TYR A 36 -0.26 -0.77 6.69
CA TYR A 36 -1.69 -0.88 6.43
C TYR A 36 -2.13 -0.11 5.18
N ALA A 37 -1.20 0.43 4.37
CA ALA A 37 -1.55 1.13 3.14
C ALA A 37 -2.34 0.23 2.19
N ILE A 38 -3.43 0.75 1.62
CA ILE A 38 -4.31 0.02 0.70
C ILE A 38 -4.48 0.84 -0.58
N ALA A 39 -4.34 0.18 -1.72
CA ALA A 39 -4.71 0.73 -3.03
C ALA A 39 -5.95 0.00 -3.56
N GLU A 40 -7.10 0.70 -3.63
CA GLU A 40 -8.32 0.19 -4.26
C GLU A 40 -8.25 0.46 -5.76
N ILE A 41 -8.32 -0.60 -6.57
CA ILE A 41 -8.34 -0.49 -8.04
C ILE A 41 -9.78 -0.41 -8.52
N ILE A 42 -10.17 0.74 -9.08
CA ILE A 42 -11.51 0.94 -9.61
C ILE A 42 -11.58 0.31 -11.01
N PRO A 43 -12.50 -0.62 -11.32
CA PRO A 43 -12.62 -1.20 -12.66
C PRO A 43 -12.93 -0.14 -13.71
N LYS A 44 -12.34 -0.24 -14.92
CA LYS A 44 -12.55 0.75 -16.00
C LYS A 44 -14.02 1.04 -16.30
N VAL A 45 -14.87 0.02 -16.28
CA VAL A 45 -16.32 0.14 -16.51
C VAL A 45 -17.05 0.98 -15.46
N LYS A 46 -16.48 1.12 -14.26
CA LYS A 46 -17.03 1.94 -13.16
C LYS A 46 -16.45 3.37 -13.15
N ARG A 47 -15.48 3.70 -14.00
CA ARG A 47 -14.80 5.01 -14.03
C ARG A 47 -15.54 6.00 -14.93
N LYS A 48 -15.66 7.25 -14.49
CA LYS A 48 -16.07 8.38 -15.34
C LYS A 48 -14.87 8.96 -16.08
N PRO A 49 -15.07 9.69 -17.19
CA PRO A 49 -14.00 10.40 -17.86
C PRO A 49 -13.28 11.34 -16.88
N GLY A 50 -11.96 11.17 -16.73
CA GLY A 50 -11.12 11.94 -15.80
C GLY A 50 -10.94 11.32 -14.40
N ASP A 51 -11.63 10.23 -14.07
CA ASP A 51 -11.45 9.57 -12.77
C ASP A 51 -10.07 8.90 -12.66
N LYS A 52 -9.45 9.05 -11.48
CA LYS A 52 -8.28 8.26 -11.11
C LYS A 52 -8.71 6.80 -10.97
N GLY A 53 -7.95 5.89 -11.59
CA GLY A 53 -8.25 4.46 -11.54
C GLY A 53 -7.91 3.77 -10.21
N VAL A 54 -7.34 4.52 -9.28
CA VAL A 54 -6.86 4.04 -7.98
C VAL A 54 -7.28 5.03 -6.90
N VAL A 55 -7.74 4.51 -5.77
CA VAL A 55 -7.94 5.25 -4.53
C VAL A 55 -6.96 4.70 -3.48
N SER A 56 -6.13 5.57 -2.93
CA SER A 56 -5.13 5.20 -1.92
C SER A 56 -5.64 5.53 -0.52
N TYR A 57 -5.45 4.60 0.41
CA TYR A 57 -5.81 4.73 1.82
C TYR A 57 -4.56 4.51 2.69
N PHE A 58 -4.43 5.31 3.75
CA PHE A 58 -3.32 5.22 4.70
C PHE A 58 -3.87 5.16 6.14
N PRO A 59 -4.42 4.00 6.55
CA PRO A 59 -5.03 3.82 7.86
C PRO A 59 -3.98 3.86 8.98
N GLU A 60 -4.35 4.35 10.16
CA GLU A 60 -3.44 4.43 11.31
C GLU A 60 -3.32 3.10 12.09
N SER A 61 -4.30 2.20 11.92
CA SER A 61 -4.35 0.91 12.62
C SER A 61 -4.88 -0.23 11.74
N LYS A 62 -4.65 -1.47 12.19
CA LYS A 62 -5.15 -2.68 11.54
C LYS A 62 -6.69 -2.69 11.51
N GLU A 63 -7.35 -2.27 12.57
CA GLU A 63 -8.81 -2.24 12.69
C GLU A 63 -9.41 -1.25 11.69
N ALA A 64 -8.78 -0.07 11.53
CA ALA A 64 -9.18 0.91 10.53
C ALA A 64 -9.02 0.36 9.10
N ALA A 65 -7.91 -0.34 8.84
CA ALA A 65 -7.66 -1.00 7.56
C ALA A 65 -8.71 -2.07 7.25
N LEU A 66 -9.04 -2.94 8.21
CA LEU A 66 -10.06 -3.98 8.05
C LEU A 66 -11.46 -3.39 7.80
N LYS A 67 -11.80 -2.27 8.44
CA LYS A 67 -13.05 -1.56 8.17
C LYS A 67 -13.11 -1.04 6.73
N ILE A 68 -12.00 -0.50 6.21
CA ILE A 68 -11.92 -0.05 4.82
C ILE A 68 -12.08 -1.22 3.85
N VAL A 69 -11.35 -2.33 4.07
CA VAL A 69 -11.47 -3.54 3.24
C VAL A 69 -12.91 -4.04 3.21
N LYS A 70 -13.56 -4.16 4.37
CA LYS A 70 -14.96 -4.58 4.46
C LYS A 70 -15.90 -3.64 3.67
N ASN A 71 -15.66 -2.33 3.71
CA ASN A 71 -16.46 -1.37 2.93
C ASN A 71 -16.25 -1.52 1.43
N ILE A 72 -15.02 -1.87 0.98
CA ILE A 72 -14.72 -2.13 -0.43
C ILE A 72 -15.43 -3.41 -0.88
N GLU A 73 -15.39 -4.47 -0.09
CA GLU A 73 -16.03 -5.77 -0.39
C GLU A 73 -17.56 -5.67 -0.51
N LEU A 74 -18.19 -4.69 0.14
CA LEU A 74 -19.65 -4.50 0.12
C LEU A 74 -20.16 -3.68 -1.09
N ARG A 75 -19.29 -3.23 -2.00
CA ARG A 75 -19.61 -2.36 -3.16
C ARG A 75 -19.70 -3.11 -4.50
#